data_AF-A0A1M5XSS5-F1
#
_entry.id   AF-A0A1M5XSS5-F1
#
_cell.length_a   1.000
_cell.length_b   1.000
_cell.length_c   1.000
_cell.angle_alpha   90.00
_cell.angle_beta   90.00
_cell.angle_gamma   90.00
#
_symmetry.space_group_name_H-M   'P 1'
#
loop_
_entity.id
_entity.type
_entity.pdbx_description
1 polymer ?
#
loop_
_entity_poly.entity_id
_entity_poly.type
_entity_poly.pdbx_seq_one_letter_code
_entity_poly.pdbx_strand_id
1 'polypeptide(L)'
;MSTEPFTVMPAEPFSFLQTPEYGVCGFERIHFFTFKRSLTANANGTIPGELTLGDKTWPTIERGNGYTFVRKGTYRLMVDYKNTDRKGGVKVKCLRFNHEGIRTHLIHDALNDNAFTLAGCIAPGMAKTDTGISGSLQAMDEIWDAIGGWQDGKACSIFVENNVVGEETAANWIQRRKAAGRW
;
A
#
# COMPACT_ATOMS: atom_id res chain seq x y z
N MET A 1 26.00 -25.43 -38.62
CA MET A 1 25.38 -24.40 -37.75
C MET A 1 24.02 -24.96 -37.35
N SER A 2 23.89 -25.40 -36.10
CA SER A 2 22.69 -26.07 -35.59
C SER A 2 21.73 -25.02 -35.01
N THR A 3 20.50 -24.98 -35.50
CA THR A 3 19.41 -24.15 -34.97
C THR A 3 18.57 -25.02 -34.04
N GLU A 4 18.81 -24.94 -32.74
CA GLU A 4 17.90 -25.54 -31.78
C GLU A 4 16.73 -24.58 -31.46
N PRO A 5 15.49 -25.09 -31.33
CA PRO A 5 14.34 -24.28 -31.01
C PRO A 5 14.32 -23.91 -29.52
N PHE A 6 14.19 -22.61 -29.25
CA PHE A 6 13.93 -22.08 -27.91
C PHE A 6 12.57 -22.61 -27.42
N THR A 7 12.61 -23.53 -26.44
CA THR A 7 11.42 -24.01 -25.76
C THR A 7 10.99 -22.93 -24.76
N VAL A 8 9.82 -22.33 -24.99
CA VAL A 8 9.19 -21.39 -24.06
C VAL A 8 8.72 -22.19 -22.85
N MET A 9 9.34 -22.00 -21.69
CA MET A 9 8.84 -22.57 -20.45
C MET A 9 7.46 -21.97 -20.14
N PRO A 10 6.45 -22.78 -19.75
CA PRO A 10 5.19 -22.24 -19.25
C PRO A 10 5.44 -21.45 -17.97
N ALA A 11 4.79 -20.30 -17.85
CA ALA A 11 4.79 -19.52 -16.62
C ALA A 11 4.20 -20.38 -15.50
N GLU A 12 5.03 -20.75 -14.52
CA GLU A 12 4.52 -21.44 -13.34
C GLU A 12 3.54 -20.53 -12.59
N PRO A 13 2.36 -21.03 -12.19
CA PRO A 13 1.52 -20.30 -11.26
C PRO A 13 2.28 -20.17 -9.94
N PHE A 14 2.56 -18.92 -9.55
CA PHE A 14 3.20 -18.57 -8.28
C PHE A 14 2.50 -19.27 -7.10
N SER A 15 3.05 -20.40 -6.67
CA SER A 15 2.73 -21.05 -5.41
C SER A 15 3.55 -20.37 -4.32
N PHE A 16 3.00 -19.30 -3.72
CA PHE A 16 3.54 -18.69 -2.51
C PHE A 16 2.58 -18.89 -1.33
N LEU A 17 2.32 -20.16 -1.00
CA LEU A 17 1.75 -20.57 0.27
C LEU A 17 2.82 -21.29 1.10
N GLN A 18 3.87 -20.57 1.49
CA GLN A 18 4.50 -20.85 2.77
C GLN A 18 3.62 -20.20 3.84
N THR A 19 2.80 -21.03 4.46
CA THR A 19 2.08 -20.72 5.69
C THR A 19 3.10 -20.36 6.78
N PRO A 20 2.94 -19.25 7.50
CA PRO A 20 3.76 -19.00 8.67
C PRO A 20 3.47 -20.07 9.72
N GLU A 21 4.50 -20.82 10.11
CA GLU A 21 4.48 -21.80 11.19
C GLU A 21 4.46 -21.12 12.57
N TYR A 22 3.52 -20.21 12.85
CA TYR A 22 3.22 -19.82 14.23
C TYR A 22 1.76 -19.37 14.34
N GLY A 23 0.94 -20.23 14.94
CA GLY A 23 -0.21 -19.87 15.75
C GLY A 23 -1.35 -19.11 15.06
N VAL A 24 -2.37 -19.86 14.64
CA VAL A 24 -3.74 -19.39 14.41
C VAL A 24 -3.88 -18.20 13.45
N CYS A 25 -3.89 -18.50 12.16
CA CYS A 25 -4.79 -17.78 11.26
C CYS A 25 -5.66 -18.84 10.62
N GLY A 26 -6.94 -18.86 10.99
CA GLY A 26 -7.94 -19.49 10.13
C GLY A 26 -7.79 -18.89 8.73
N PHE A 27 -8.46 -19.50 7.74
CA PHE A 27 -8.72 -18.83 6.47
C PHE A 27 -9.69 -17.65 6.71
N GLU A 28 -9.35 -16.74 7.61
CA GLU A 28 -9.95 -15.44 7.79
C GLU A 28 -9.90 -14.77 6.43
N ARG A 29 -11.04 -14.23 6.01
CA ARG A 29 -11.21 -13.50 4.76
C ARG A 29 -10.07 -12.50 4.64
N ILE A 30 -9.09 -12.81 3.79
CA ILE A 30 -8.01 -11.85 3.52
C ILE A 30 -8.70 -10.68 2.83
N HIS A 31 -8.83 -9.57 3.55
CA HIS A 31 -9.38 -8.35 2.99
C HIS A 31 -8.46 -7.91 1.86
N PHE A 32 -9.04 -7.77 0.67
CA PHE A 32 -8.32 -7.53 -0.56
C PHE A 32 -8.64 -6.13 -1.06
N PHE A 33 -7.74 -5.21 -0.76
CA PHE A 33 -7.83 -3.84 -1.25
C PHE A 33 -7.41 -3.76 -2.71
N THR A 34 -8.07 -2.90 -3.48
CA THR A 34 -7.58 -2.44 -4.78
C THR A 34 -7.14 -0.99 -4.64
N PHE A 35 -5.94 -0.68 -5.14
CA PHE A 35 -5.38 0.66 -5.12
C PHE A 35 -5.08 1.13 -6.53
N LYS A 36 -5.78 2.18 -6.94
CA LYS A 36 -5.69 2.77 -8.28
C LYS A 36 -5.26 4.22 -8.20
N ARG A 37 -4.43 4.65 -9.14
CA ARG A 37 -3.84 5.99 -9.16
C ARG A 37 -4.23 6.74 -10.41
N SER A 38 -4.32 8.05 -10.29
CA SER A 38 -4.30 8.94 -11.45
C SER A 38 -2.96 8.84 -12.16
N LEU A 39 -3.00 8.90 -13.49
CA LEU A 39 -1.81 9.02 -14.33
C LEU A 39 -1.28 10.46 -14.38
N THR A 40 -2.09 11.42 -13.93
CA THR A 40 -1.77 12.84 -13.91
C THR A 40 -1.55 13.30 -12.48
N ALA A 41 -0.39 13.92 -12.22
CA ALA A 41 -0.09 14.56 -10.96
C ALA A 41 -0.83 15.90 -10.84
N ASN A 42 -1.20 16.27 -9.61
CA ASN A 42 -1.64 17.61 -9.28
C ASN A 42 -0.48 18.62 -9.44
N ALA A 43 -0.81 19.92 -9.56
CA ALA A 43 0.19 20.99 -9.70
C ALA A 43 1.23 21.02 -8.56
N ASN A 44 0.88 20.50 -7.39
CA ASN A 44 1.75 20.38 -6.21
C ASN A 44 2.58 19.07 -6.17
N GLY A 45 2.54 18.24 -7.22
CA GLY A 45 3.29 16.98 -7.32
C GLY A 45 2.68 15.80 -6.56
N THR A 46 1.46 15.92 -6.06
CA THR A 46 0.71 14.81 -5.47
C THR A 46 0.00 13.97 -6.54
N ILE A 47 -0.13 12.68 -6.29
CA ILE A 47 -0.84 11.74 -7.16
C ILE A 47 -2.15 11.35 -6.46
N PRO A 48 -3.31 11.81 -6.97
CA PRO A 48 -4.59 11.34 -6.46
C PRO A 48 -4.82 9.88 -6.85
N GLY A 49 -5.61 9.18 -6.05
CA GLY A 49 -5.97 7.79 -6.28
C GLY A 49 -7.21 7.38 -5.50
N GLU A 50 -7.50 6.09 -5.52
CA GLU A 50 -8.64 5.46 -4.90
C GLU A 50 -8.22 4.12 -4.30
N LEU A 51 -8.58 3.90 -3.04
CA LEU A 51 -8.48 2.62 -2.35
C LEU A 51 -9.89 2.03 -2.25
N THR A 52 -10.09 0.80 -2.71
CA THR A 52 -11.38 0.12 -2.72
C THR A 52 -11.31 -1.19 -1.93
N LEU A 53 -12.33 -1.48 -1.14
CA LEU A 53 -12.55 -2.77 -0.48
C LEU A 53 -14.03 -3.13 -0.54
N GLY A 54 -14.38 -4.18 -1.28
CA GLY A 54 -15.78 -4.53 -1.51
C GLY A 54 -16.50 -3.43 -2.30
N ASP A 55 -17.58 -2.90 -1.74
CA ASP A 55 -18.39 -1.80 -2.28
C ASP A 55 -17.95 -0.41 -1.82
N LYS A 56 -16.97 -0.33 -0.91
CA LYS A 56 -16.45 0.94 -0.38
C LYS A 56 -15.23 1.40 -1.16
N THR A 57 -15.19 2.70 -1.46
CA THR A 57 -14.05 3.38 -2.09
C THR A 57 -13.71 4.65 -1.33
N TRP A 58 -12.44 4.80 -0.99
CA TRP A 58 -11.88 5.98 -0.33
C TRP A 58 -10.86 6.64 -1.25
N PRO A 59 -10.97 7.95 -1.53
CA PRO A 59 -9.89 8.64 -2.22
C PRO A 59 -8.58 8.64 -1.40
N THR A 60 -7.49 8.81 -2.11
CA THR A 60 -6.12 8.77 -1.57
C THR A 60 -5.26 9.82 -2.23
N ILE A 61 -4.17 10.21 -1.57
CA ILE A 61 -3.11 11.02 -2.17
C ILE A 61 -1.75 10.40 -1.85
N GLU A 62 -0.96 10.13 -2.87
CA GLU A 62 0.47 9.84 -2.76
C GLU A 62 1.31 11.09 -3.04
N ARG A 63 2.50 11.21 -2.42
CA ARG A 63 3.43 12.33 -2.67
C ARG A 63 4.61 11.89 -3.53
N GLY A 64 4.95 12.70 -4.54
CA GLY A 64 6.01 12.40 -5.51
C GLY A 64 7.37 13.08 -5.33
N ASN A 65 7.59 13.90 -4.29
CA ASN A 65 8.86 14.63 -4.17
C ASN A 65 9.96 13.76 -3.52
N GLY A 66 10.73 13.04 -4.36
CA GLY A 66 11.83 12.15 -3.92
C GLY A 66 11.40 10.82 -3.31
N TYR A 67 10.10 10.55 -3.22
CA TYR A 67 9.54 9.31 -2.70
C TYR A 67 9.45 8.23 -3.79
N THR A 68 9.72 6.98 -3.43
CA THR A 68 9.50 5.86 -4.35
C THR A 68 8.03 5.48 -4.34
N PHE A 69 7.37 5.47 -5.50
CA PHE A 69 6.01 4.96 -5.59
C PHE A 69 5.99 3.43 -5.51
N VAL A 70 5.00 2.87 -4.81
CA VAL A 70 4.75 1.42 -4.84
C VAL A 70 4.46 1.00 -6.27
N ARG A 71 5.04 -0.11 -6.74
CA ARG A 71 4.83 -0.61 -8.11
C ARG A 71 3.58 -1.46 -8.22
N LYS A 72 3.00 -1.55 -9.42
CA LYS A 72 1.83 -2.39 -9.69
C LYS A 72 2.08 -3.85 -9.29
N GLY A 73 1.07 -4.49 -8.72
CA GLY A 73 1.14 -5.87 -8.23
C GLY A 73 0.55 -6.04 -6.83
N THR A 74 0.63 -7.25 -6.31
CA THR A 74 0.02 -7.63 -5.04
C THR A 74 1.03 -7.61 -3.90
N TYR A 75 0.62 -7.04 -2.77
CA TYR A 75 1.42 -6.97 -1.55
C TYR A 75 0.62 -7.46 -0.36
N ARG A 76 1.33 -8.00 0.64
CA ARG A 76 0.79 -8.22 1.97
C ARG A 76 0.91 -6.94 2.79
N LEU A 77 -0.14 -6.62 3.52
CA LEU A 77 -0.21 -5.54 4.49
C LEU A 77 -0.35 -6.11 5.90
N MET A 78 0.17 -5.39 6.89
CA MET A 78 -0.06 -5.64 8.31
C MET A 78 -0.73 -4.42 8.93
N VAL A 79 -1.74 -4.67 9.74
CA VAL A 79 -2.33 -3.71 10.66
C VAL A 79 -1.32 -3.49 11.79
N ASP A 80 -0.79 -2.27 11.92
CA ASP A 80 0.31 -1.94 12.84
C ASP A 80 0.29 -0.45 13.22
N TYR A 81 1.04 -0.05 14.24
CA TYR A 81 1.27 1.34 14.57
C TYR A 81 2.49 1.94 13.84
N LYS A 82 2.36 3.19 13.42
CA LYS A 82 3.49 4.07 13.07
C LYS A 82 4.03 4.75 14.33
N ASN A 83 5.32 5.09 14.32
CA ASN A 83 6.05 5.79 15.40
C ASN A 83 6.12 5.01 16.74
N THR A 84 6.17 3.68 16.69
CA THR A 84 6.25 2.82 17.90
C THR A 84 7.51 3.05 18.73
N ASP A 85 8.56 3.62 18.14
CA ASP A 85 9.90 3.79 18.67
C ASP A 85 10.26 5.25 19.05
N ARG A 86 9.42 6.23 18.70
CA ARG A 86 9.67 7.64 19.06
C ARG A 86 9.20 7.91 20.49
N LYS A 87 10.15 8.19 21.40
CA LYS A 87 9.85 8.75 22.74
C LYS A 87 8.97 10.00 22.59
N GLY A 88 7.71 9.91 23.03
CA GLY A 88 6.73 11.00 22.94
C GLY A 88 5.98 11.11 21.61
N GLY A 89 6.17 10.17 20.67
CA GLY A 89 5.42 10.12 19.42
C GLY A 89 3.98 9.61 19.64
N VAL A 90 3.01 10.27 19.02
CA VAL A 90 1.64 9.74 18.94
C VAL A 90 1.66 8.47 18.08
N LYS A 91 1.23 7.35 18.65
CA LYS A 91 1.02 6.11 17.92
C LYS A 91 -0.11 6.31 16.92
N VAL A 92 0.18 6.06 15.66
CA VAL A 92 -0.74 6.27 14.54
C VAL A 92 -1.11 4.91 13.95
N LYS A 93 -2.41 4.58 13.88
CA LYS A 93 -2.88 3.33 13.29
C LYS A 93 -2.60 3.32 11.78
N CYS A 94 -2.02 2.26 11.25
CA CYS A 94 -1.70 2.15 9.83
C CYS A 94 -1.85 0.73 9.28
N LEU A 95 -1.99 0.64 7.95
CA LEU A 95 -1.65 -0.55 7.18
C LEU A 95 -0.23 -0.36 6.64
N ARG A 96 0.66 -1.26 7.00
CA ARG A 96 2.07 -1.28 6.61
C ARG A 96 2.33 -2.38 5.59
N PHE A 97 3.13 -2.10 4.57
CA PHE A 97 3.59 -3.15 3.66
C PHE A 97 4.50 -4.14 4.40
N ASN A 98 4.11 -5.42 4.40
CA ASN A 98 4.82 -6.51 5.09
C ASN A 98 6.04 -6.99 4.29
N HIS A 99 6.96 -6.07 4.04
CA HIS A 99 8.20 -6.35 3.33
C HIS A 99 9.22 -5.30 3.73
N GLU A 100 10.36 -5.75 4.26
CA GLU A 100 11.44 -4.90 4.79
C GLU A 100 11.71 -3.70 3.88
N GLY A 101 12.11 -3.94 2.62
CA GLY A 101 12.52 -2.87 1.72
C GLY A 101 11.45 -1.84 1.35
N ILE A 102 10.18 -2.05 1.69
CA ILE A 102 9.09 -1.11 1.41
C ILE A 102 8.22 -0.81 2.65
N ARG A 103 8.64 -1.23 3.85
CA ARG A 103 7.90 -1.03 5.12
C ARG A 103 7.67 0.43 5.50
N THR A 104 8.38 1.35 4.85
CA THR A 104 8.22 2.80 4.99
C THR A 104 6.99 3.33 4.27
N HIS A 105 6.41 2.56 3.33
CA HIS A 105 5.15 2.89 2.69
C HIS A 105 4.02 2.49 3.64
N LEU A 106 3.10 3.41 3.85
CA LEU A 106 2.07 3.30 4.87
C LEU A 106 0.75 3.85 4.33
N ILE A 107 -0.33 3.18 4.69
CA ILE A 107 -1.70 3.64 4.54
C ILE A 107 -2.18 4.02 5.93
N HIS A 108 -2.46 5.29 6.18
CA HIS A 108 -2.76 5.76 7.52
C HIS A 108 -3.38 7.16 7.53
N ASP A 109 -3.83 7.59 8.71
CA ASP A 109 -4.45 8.89 8.95
C ASP A 109 -3.48 10.07 8.77
N ALA A 110 -3.97 11.17 8.19
CA ALA A 110 -3.24 12.43 8.12
C ALA A 110 -3.28 13.11 9.49
N LEU A 111 -2.15 13.15 10.18
CA LEU A 111 -2.05 13.89 11.44
C LEU A 111 -2.31 15.38 11.16
N ASN A 112 -3.35 15.94 11.78
CA ASN A 112 -3.85 17.31 11.61
C ASN A 112 -4.43 17.66 10.22
N ASP A 113 -4.92 16.67 9.45
CA ASP A 113 -5.52 16.85 8.11
C ASP A 113 -4.63 17.62 7.11
N ASN A 114 -3.34 17.76 7.41
CA ASN A 114 -2.41 18.52 6.60
C ASN A 114 -1.61 17.58 5.71
N ALA A 115 -2.07 17.49 4.46
CA ALA A 115 -1.43 16.73 3.40
C ALA A 115 -0.06 17.27 2.97
N PHE A 116 0.52 18.27 3.64
CA PHE A 116 1.88 18.78 3.44
C PHE A 116 2.78 18.66 4.67
N THR A 117 2.28 18.84 5.90
CA THR A 117 3.13 18.88 7.10
C THR A 117 3.34 17.52 7.74
N LEU A 118 2.47 16.53 7.53
CA LEU A 118 2.63 15.18 8.09
C LEU A 118 2.29 14.07 7.09
N ALA A 119 3.20 13.10 6.97
CA ALA A 119 3.07 11.89 6.15
C ALA A 119 1.75 11.19 6.47
N GLY A 120 0.89 10.91 5.48
CA GLY A 120 -0.41 10.26 5.53
C GLY A 120 -0.96 10.19 4.10
N CYS A 121 -1.53 9.05 3.67
CA CYS A 121 -1.78 8.74 2.25
C CYS A 121 -3.25 8.42 1.89
N ILE A 122 -4.15 8.33 2.86
CA ILE A 122 -5.58 8.00 2.62
C ILE A 122 -6.46 9.12 3.13
N ALA A 123 -7.41 9.57 2.33
CA ALA A 123 -8.36 10.55 2.79
C ALA A 123 -9.65 10.52 1.94
N PRO A 124 -10.79 10.15 2.51
CA PRO A 124 -12.05 10.04 1.85
C PRO A 124 -12.80 11.35 1.96
N GLY A 125 -12.88 12.04 0.83
CA GLY A 125 -14.19 12.42 0.32
C GLY A 125 -15.02 13.36 1.17
N MET A 126 -14.44 14.28 1.94
CA MET A 126 -15.21 15.45 2.43
C MET A 126 -15.05 16.72 1.59
N ALA A 127 -14.10 16.76 0.65
CA ALA A 127 -14.16 17.49 -0.62
C ALA A 127 -12.86 17.24 -1.40
N LYS A 128 -12.94 16.97 -2.71
CA LYS A 128 -11.78 17.14 -3.60
C LYS A 128 -11.52 18.65 -3.69
N THR A 129 -10.51 19.16 -2.98
CA THR A 129 -10.01 20.50 -3.23
C THR A 129 -8.57 20.42 -3.73
N ASP A 130 -8.14 21.45 -4.46
CA ASP A 130 -6.78 21.55 -4.98
C ASP A 130 -5.72 21.72 -3.85
N THR A 131 -6.17 21.84 -2.59
CA THR A 131 -5.35 22.24 -1.43
C THR A 131 -5.19 21.16 -0.36
N GLY A 132 -5.87 20.02 -0.45
CA GLY A 132 -5.72 18.92 0.51
C GLY A 132 -6.94 18.02 0.60
N ILE A 133 -6.87 17.00 1.45
CA ILE A 133 -8.03 16.14 1.72
C ILE A 133 -8.33 16.17 3.22
N SER A 134 -9.57 16.47 3.56
CA SER A 134 -10.15 16.40 4.90
C SER A 134 -10.81 15.04 5.17
N GLY A 135 -10.86 14.61 6.44
CA GLY A 135 -11.60 13.40 6.85
C GLY A 135 -10.78 12.12 6.87
N SER A 136 -9.45 12.23 6.92
CA SER A 136 -8.56 11.06 6.92
C SER A 136 -8.75 10.14 8.14
N LEU A 137 -9.05 10.72 9.31
CA LEU A 137 -9.37 9.94 10.51
C LEU A 137 -10.62 9.07 10.30
N GLN A 138 -11.71 9.68 9.80
CA GLN A 138 -12.95 8.97 9.48
C GLN A 138 -12.70 7.87 8.44
N ALA A 139 -11.83 8.09 7.45
CA ALA A 139 -11.40 7.03 6.52
C ALA A 139 -10.89 5.79 7.20
N MET A 140 -9.96 6.03 8.12
CA MET A 140 -9.22 4.94 8.69
C MET A 140 -10.18 4.17 9.57
N ASP A 141 -11.07 4.85 10.29
CA ASP A 141 -12.17 4.22 11.03
C ASP A 141 -13.07 3.38 10.10
N GLU A 142 -13.51 3.92 8.96
CA GLU A 142 -14.31 3.16 7.98
C GLU A 142 -13.56 1.97 7.38
N ILE A 143 -12.24 2.11 7.16
CA ILE A 143 -11.36 1.03 6.69
C ILE A 143 -11.23 -0.04 7.77
N TRP A 144 -11.06 0.35 9.04
CA TRP A 144 -11.01 -0.57 10.17
C TRP A 144 -12.30 -1.36 10.28
N ASP A 145 -13.45 -0.69 10.20
CA ASP A 145 -14.75 -1.34 10.20
C ASP A 145 -14.90 -2.29 9.00
N ALA A 146 -14.47 -1.87 7.81
CA ALA A 146 -14.53 -2.68 6.59
C ALA A 146 -13.63 -3.93 6.64
N ILE A 147 -12.53 -3.87 7.38
CA ILE A 147 -11.69 -5.05 7.66
C ILE A 147 -12.13 -5.82 8.90
N GLY A 148 -13.33 -5.59 9.44
CA GLY A 148 -13.85 -6.33 10.60
C GLY A 148 -13.26 -5.89 11.94
N GLY A 149 -12.86 -4.62 12.04
CA GLY A 149 -12.30 -3.99 13.23
C GLY A 149 -10.77 -3.89 13.23
N TRP A 150 -10.26 -3.00 14.08
CA TRP A 150 -8.82 -2.87 14.33
C TRP A 150 -8.30 -4.00 15.21
N GLN A 151 -7.29 -4.72 14.70
CA GLN A 151 -6.55 -5.73 15.46
C GLN A 151 -5.08 -5.66 15.06
N ASP A 152 -4.22 -5.29 16.01
CA ASP A 152 -2.77 -5.21 15.79
C ASP A 152 -2.22 -6.58 15.34
N GLY A 153 -1.31 -6.57 14.36
CA GLY A 153 -0.78 -7.78 13.74
C GLY A 153 -1.73 -8.48 12.76
N LYS A 154 -2.92 -7.96 12.49
CA LYS A 154 -3.81 -8.53 11.47
C LYS A 154 -3.24 -8.37 10.06
N ALA A 155 -3.32 -9.42 9.25
CA ALA A 155 -2.86 -9.40 7.87
C ALA A 155 -3.99 -8.99 6.90
N CYS A 156 -3.63 -8.21 5.88
CA CYS A 156 -4.49 -7.86 4.74
C CYS A 156 -3.69 -8.01 3.43
N SER A 157 -4.37 -7.91 2.29
CA SER A 157 -3.72 -7.85 0.97
C SER A 157 -4.15 -6.60 0.22
N ILE A 158 -3.25 -6.09 -0.62
CA ILE A 158 -3.53 -4.97 -1.52
C ILE A 158 -3.02 -5.29 -2.91
N PHE A 159 -3.84 -4.98 -3.92
CA PHE A 159 -3.44 -4.97 -5.31
C PHE A 159 -3.30 -3.54 -5.80
N VAL A 160 -2.09 -3.19 -6.23
CA VAL A 160 -1.80 -1.91 -6.87
C VAL A 160 -2.03 -2.10 -8.37
N GLU A 161 -3.06 -1.45 -8.91
CA GLU A 161 -3.56 -1.70 -10.27
C GLU A 161 -2.61 -1.18 -11.36
N ASN A 162 -2.15 0.06 -11.20
CA ASN A 162 -1.36 0.76 -12.21
C ASN A 162 -0.16 1.46 -11.60
N ASN A 163 0.85 1.77 -12.42
CA ASN A 163 1.98 2.63 -12.05
C ASN A 163 1.68 4.09 -12.37
N VAL A 164 2.29 5.01 -11.62
CA VAL A 164 2.33 6.44 -11.99
C VAL A 164 3.26 6.66 -13.19
N VAL A 165 4.41 5.98 -13.19
CA VAL A 165 5.43 6.05 -14.26
C VAL A 165 6.03 4.66 -14.49
N GLY A 166 6.18 4.30 -15.75
CA GLY A 166 6.84 3.07 -16.20
C GLY A 166 6.04 1.79 -15.92
N GLU A 167 6.58 0.64 -16.31
CA GLU A 167 5.87 -0.65 -16.31
C GLU A 167 6.40 -1.67 -15.30
N GLU A 168 7.27 -1.23 -14.38
CA GLU A 168 7.89 -2.10 -13.38
C GLU A 168 6.84 -2.79 -12.50
N THR A 169 6.99 -4.09 -12.28
CA THR A 169 6.13 -4.90 -11.40
C THR A 169 6.63 -4.89 -9.96
N ALA A 170 5.75 -5.25 -9.01
CA ALA A 170 6.08 -5.44 -7.61
C ALA A 170 7.29 -6.38 -7.42
N ALA A 171 7.29 -7.52 -8.11
CA ALA A 171 8.37 -8.51 -8.04
C ALA A 171 9.72 -7.92 -8.50
N ASN A 172 9.75 -7.27 -9.67
CA ASN A 172 10.96 -6.66 -10.20
C ASN A 172 11.47 -5.52 -9.31
N TRP A 173 10.53 -4.73 -8.77
CA TRP A 173 10.86 -3.62 -7.88
C TRP A 173 11.48 -4.10 -6.58
N ILE A 174 10.88 -5.12 -5.95
CA ILE A 174 11.39 -5.74 -4.74
C ILE A 174 12.80 -6.31 -4.98
N GLN A 175 12.99 -7.05 -6.08
CA GLN A 175 14.30 -7.60 -6.46
C GLN A 175 15.35 -6.50 -6.63
N ARG A 176 15.01 -5.39 -7.31
CA ARG A 176 15.91 -4.26 -7.51
C ARG A 176 16.27 -3.57 -6.18
N ARG A 177 15.31 -3.41 -5.27
CA ARG A 177 15.58 -2.83 -3.93
C ARG A 177 16.45 -3.74 -3.08
N LYS A 178 16.21 -5.05 -3.12
CA LYS A 178 17.04 -6.09 -2.49
C LYS A 178 18.49 -6.04 -3.01
N ALA A 179 18.68 -5.98 -4.33
CA ALA A 179 20.01 -5.85 -4.94
C ALA A 179 20.73 -4.55 -4.54
N ALA A 180 19.98 -3.48 -4.28
CA ALA A 180 20.52 -2.19 -3.82
C ALA A 180 20.76 -2.11 -2.31
N GLY A 181 20.53 -3.19 -1.54
CA GLY A 181 20.65 -3.19 -0.08
C GLY A 181 19.63 -2.30 0.64
N ARG A 182 18.53 -1.93 -0.02
CA ARG A 182 17.48 -1.06 0.51
C ARG A 182 16.34 -1.88 1.12
N TRP A 183 16.67 -2.56 2.21
CA TRP A 183 15.75 -3.27 3.11
C TRP A 183 15.21 -2.34 4.20
#